data_AF-A0A4Y2QX81-F1
#
_entry.id   AF-A0A4Y2QX81-F1
#
_cell.length_a   1.000
_cell.length_b   1.000
_cell.length_c   1.000
_cell.angle_alpha   90.00
_cell.angle_beta   90.00
_cell.angle_gamma   90.00
#
_symmetry.space_group_name_H-M   'P 1'
#
loop_
_entity.id
_entity.type
_entity.pdbx_description
1 polymer ?
#
loop_
_entity_poly.entity_id
_entity_poly.type
_entity_poly.pdbx_seq_one_letter_code
_entity_poly.pdbx_strand_id
1 'polypeptide(L)'
;MEPTHVKRLKDEHSKGLLLCQEKIAQWLKFKADYEALKERLETLPNSISYDVTVPFGMNAFTMGKIVHTNEVMVLLGDNWFAEVSAKQAAAIADRRIKQCTKMLADLEKEKEQYHNWMNYIDEVSANNEGLVEIVEKYDDEEEKRWRGHRASALRYTYTMHFQPNWCFQASSHQKSSESQLSSAEKLSQTGDSAFQENSSRQKRHQMVCI
;
A
#
# COMPACT_ATOMS: atom_id res chain seq x y z
N MET A 1 4.46 -0.34 37.98
CA MET A 1 5.03 0.44 36.84
C MET A 1 5.48 1.81 37.34
N GLU A 2 6.57 2.35 36.81
CA GLU A 2 6.98 3.74 37.08
C GLU A 2 5.89 4.73 36.60
N PRO A 3 5.39 5.64 37.46
CA PRO A 3 4.21 6.47 37.16
C PRO A 3 4.43 7.48 36.02
N THR A 4 5.68 7.84 35.74
CA THR A 4 6.06 8.73 34.64
C THR A 4 5.81 8.11 33.26
N HIS A 5 6.05 6.80 33.11
CA HIS A 5 5.86 6.08 31.86
C HIS A 5 4.37 5.91 31.51
N VAL A 6 3.54 5.62 32.51
CA VAL A 6 2.08 5.49 32.35
C VAL A 6 1.47 6.81 31.91
N LYS A 7 1.90 7.93 32.52
CA LYS A 7 1.43 9.26 32.12
C LYS A 7 1.78 9.58 30.67
N ARG A 8 3.04 9.37 30.26
CA ARG A 8 3.47 9.56 28.87
C ARG A 8 2.66 8.73 27.89
N LEU A 9 2.39 7.47 28.23
CA LEU A 9 1.61 6.57 27.38
C LEU A 9 0.17 7.05 27.21
N LYS A 10 -0.49 7.47 28.31
CA LYS A 10 -1.84 8.06 28.27
C LYS A 10 -1.87 9.33 27.42
N ASP A 11 -0.87 10.20 27.57
CA ASP A 11 -0.76 11.43 26.78
C ASP A 11 -0.69 11.12 25.29
N GLU A 12 0.09 10.13 24.86
CA GLU A 12 0.16 9.73 23.44
C GLU A 12 -1.15 9.14 22.90
N HIS A 13 -1.82 8.26 23.66
CA HIS A 13 -3.13 7.76 23.24
C HIS A 13 -4.18 8.88 23.19
N SER A 14 -4.10 9.88 24.07
CA SER A 14 -5.01 11.03 24.04
C SER A 14 -4.83 11.89 22.79
N LYS A 15 -3.57 12.12 22.37
CA LYS A 15 -3.26 12.79 21.11
C LYS A 15 -3.78 12.00 19.91
N GLY A 16 -3.57 10.68 19.91
CA GLY A 16 -4.08 9.79 18.84
C GLY A 16 -5.60 9.88 18.70
N LEU A 17 -6.31 9.87 19.83
CA LEU A 17 -7.77 9.99 19.88
C LEU A 17 -8.27 11.35 19.35
N LEU A 18 -7.58 12.45 19.65
CA LEU A 18 -7.89 13.78 19.09
C LEU A 18 -7.73 13.80 17.57
N LEU A 19 -6.62 13.29 17.05
CA LEU A 19 -6.37 13.21 15.60
C LEU A 19 -7.42 12.35 14.89
N CYS A 20 -7.83 11.23 15.50
CA CYS A 20 -8.92 10.41 14.96
C CYS A 20 -10.24 11.17 14.92
N GLN A 21 -10.57 11.94 15.95
CA GLN A 21 -11.79 12.76 15.95
C GLN A 21 -11.78 13.84 14.87
N GLU A 22 -10.65 14.53 14.69
CA GLU A 22 -10.48 15.52 13.62
C GLU A 22 -10.67 14.89 12.23
N LYS A 23 -10.06 13.71 12.01
CA LYS A 23 -10.24 12.94 10.77
C LYS A 23 -11.71 12.56 10.57
N ILE A 24 -12.38 12.03 11.59
CA ILE A 24 -13.81 11.68 11.52
C ILE A 24 -14.64 12.90 11.12
N ALA A 25 -14.41 14.05 11.75
CA ALA A 25 -15.10 15.29 11.42
C ALA A 25 -14.84 15.73 9.96
N GLN A 26 -13.62 15.58 9.47
CA GLN A 26 -13.27 15.87 8.08
C GLN A 26 -13.99 14.93 7.10
N TRP A 27 -13.98 13.62 7.35
CA TRP A 27 -14.66 12.64 6.50
C TRP A 27 -16.18 12.77 6.52
N LEU A 28 -16.77 13.22 7.64
CA LEU A 28 -18.18 13.57 7.72
C LEU A 28 -18.53 14.76 6.82
N LYS A 29 -17.69 15.81 6.80
CA LYS A 29 -17.85 16.94 5.87
C LYS A 29 -17.80 16.47 4.42
N PHE A 30 -16.78 15.68 4.06
CA PHE A 30 -16.67 15.14 2.71
C PHE A 30 -17.88 14.30 2.31
N LYS A 31 -18.40 13.46 3.21
CA LYS A 31 -19.61 12.68 2.95
C LYS A 31 -20.80 13.59 2.66
N ALA A 32 -21.04 14.61 3.48
CA ALA A 32 -22.13 15.56 3.28
C ALA A 32 -21.98 16.35 1.97
N ASP A 33 -20.76 16.79 1.64
CA ASP A 33 -20.47 17.48 0.39
C ASP A 33 -20.76 16.59 -0.83
N TYR A 34 -20.40 15.30 -0.78
CA TYR A 34 -20.70 14.35 -1.84
C TYR A 34 -22.19 14.02 -1.97
N GLU A 35 -22.93 13.96 -0.86
CA GLU A 35 -24.38 13.77 -0.87
C GLU A 35 -25.10 14.97 -1.51
N ALA A 36 -24.72 16.20 -1.14
CA ALA A 36 -25.23 17.41 -1.77
C ALA A 36 -24.84 17.51 -3.25
N LEU A 37 -23.61 17.13 -3.61
CA LEU A 37 -23.15 17.07 -5.00
C LEU A 37 -23.97 16.08 -5.81
N LYS A 38 -24.26 14.89 -5.26
CA LYS A 38 -25.06 13.87 -5.93
C LYS A 38 -26.47 14.37 -6.24
N GLU A 39 -27.15 14.95 -5.25
CA GLU A 39 -28.49 15.53 -5.42
C GLU A 39 -28.48 16.60 -6.53
N ARG A 40 -27.43 17.43 -6.56
CA ARG A 40 -27.28 18.44 -7.60
C ARG A 40 -27.06 17.82 -8.99
N LEU A 41 -26.25 16.79 -9.09
CA LEU A 41 -25.98 16.09 -10.36
C LEU A 41 -27.22 15.36 -10.90
N GLU A 42 -28.11 14.90 -10.02
CA GLU A 42 -29.38 14.28 -10.43
C GLU A 42 -30.41 15.31 -10.90
N THR A 43 -30.38 16.53 -10.37
CA THR A 43 -31.34 17.60 -10.69
C THR A 43 -30.92 18.50 -11.85
N LEU A 44 -29.62 18.68 -12.09
CA LEU A 44 -29.05 19.44 -13.21
C LEU A 44 -29.53 19.03 -14.62
N PRO A 45 -29.67 17.74 -14.96
CA PRO A 45 -30.08 17.35 -16.32
C PRO A 45 -31.56 17.66 -16.64
N ASN A 46 -32.35 18.18 -15.70
CA ASN A 46 -33.77 18.50 -15.90
C ASN A 46 -34.00 19.73 -16.81
N SER A 47 -32.99 20.56 -17.04
CA SER A 47 -33.09 21.70 -17.95
C SER A 47 -31.80 21.86 -18.72
N ILE A 48 -31.89 22.33 -19.97
CA ILE A 48 -30.74 22.47 -20.87
C ILE A 48 -29.84 23.63 -20.44
N SER A 49 -30.40 24.64 -19.78
CA SER A 49 -29.66 25.82 -19.33
C SER A 49 -30.26 26.43 -18.06
N TYR A 50 -29.39 26.94 -17.18
CA TYR A 50 -29.79 27.66 -15.96
C TYR A 50 -29.11 29.02 -15.91
N ASP A 51 -29.87 30.07 -15.64
CA ASP A 51 -29.30 31.37 -15.29
C ASP A 51 -28.82 31.31 -13.83
N VAL A 52 -27.54 31.61 -13.61
CA VAL A 52 -26.89 31.49 -12.29
C VAL A 52 -25.99 32.68 -12.01
N THR A 53 -25.88 33.00 -10.73
CA THR A 53 -24.95 34.01 -10.23
C THR A 53 -23.68 33.32 -9.74
N VAL A 54 -22.56 33.57 -10.41
CA VAL A 54 -21.28 32.93 -10.12
C VAL A 54 -20.45 33.83 -9.19
N PRO A 55 -19.92 33.31 -8.07
CA PRO A 55 -18.98 34.07 -7.24
C PRO A 55 -17.64 34.20 -7.96
N PHE A 56 -17.23 35.45 -8.24
CA PHE A 56 -15.95 35.77 -8.87
C PHE A 56 -14.88 36.21 -7.85
N GLY A 57 -15.28 36.47 -6.61
CA GLY A 57 -14.40 36.84 -5.51
C GLY A 57 -15.16 37.02 -4.19
N MET A 58 -14.47 37.46 -3.13
CA MET A 58 -15.00 37.52 -1.75
C MET A 58 -16.38 38.19 -1.64
N ASN A 59 -16.61 39.30 -2.36
CA ASN A 59 -17.87 40.04 -2.40
C ASN A 59 -18.30 40.39 -3.84
N ALA A 60 -17.86 39.61 -4.83
CA ALA A 60 -18.14 39.89 -6.24
C ALA A 60 -18.91 38.75 -6.88
N PHE A 61 -20.04 39.09 -7.51
CA PHE A 61 -20.95 38.15 -8.14
C PHE A 61 -21.22 38.58 -9.58
N THR A 62 -21.09 37.65 -10.52
CA THR A 62 -21.35 37.88 -11.94
C THR A 62 -22.54 37.05 -12.40
N MET A 63 -23.41 37.65 -13.20
CA MET A 63 -24.52 36.93 -13.83
C MET A 63 -24.00 36.10 -15.01
N GLY A 64 -24.39 34.84 -15.08
CA GLY A 64 -23.99 33.93 -16.14
C GLY A 64 -25.06 32.86 -16.39
N LYS A 65 -24.76 31.98 -17.34
CA LYS A 65 -25.65 30.88 -17.71
C LYS A 65 -24.86 29.58 -17.80
N ILE A 66 -25.34 28.54 -17.14
CA ILE A 66 -24.84 27.17 -17.35
C ILE A 66 -25.45 26.65 -18.63
N VAL A 67 -24.60 26.22 -19.55
CA VAL A 67 -24.95 25.52 -20.79
C VAL A 67 -24.44 24.09 -20.70
N HIS A 68 -25.04 23.16 -21.46
CA HIS A 68 -24.62 21.74 -21.48
C HIS A 68 -24.68 21.06 -20.10
N THR A 69 -25.82 21.16 -19.40
CA THR A 69 -26.04 20.61 -18.04
C THR A 69 -25.85 19.10 -17.91
N ASN A 70 -25.89 18.37 -19.04
CA ASN A 70 -25.67 16.93 -19.09
C ASN A 70 -24.19 16.54 -19.12
N GLU A 71 -23.30 17.47 -19.45
CA GLU A 71 -21.86 17.25 -19.61
C GLU A 71 -21.13 17.82 -18.39
N VAL A 72 -20.42 16.97 -17.67
CA VAL A 72 -19.74 17.34 -16.42
C VAL A 72 -18.30 16.88 -16.48
N MET A 73 -17.38 17.77 -16.12
CA MET A 73 -15.97 17.45 -15.99
C MET A 73 -15.69 16.91 -14.59
N VAL A 74 -15.24 15.66 -14.49
CA VAL A 74 -14.96 14.98 -13.22
C VAL A 74 -13.47 14.69 -13.09
N LEU A 75 -12.90 15.03 -11.93
CA LEU A 75 -11.54 14.65 -11.54
C LEU A 75 -11.53 13.16 -11.17
N LEU A 76 -10.78 12.32 -11.88
CA LEU A 76 -10.66 10.88 -11.58
C LEU A 76 -9.57 10.58 -10.53
N GLY A 77 -8.49 11.36 -10.55
CA GLY A 77 -7.29 11.23 -9.71
C GLY A 77 -6.09 11.90 -10.40
N ASP A 78 -5.02 12.24 -9.66
CA ASP A 78 -3.76 12.76 -10.21
C ASP A 78 -3.91 13.90 -11.25
N ASN A 79 -4.84 14.82 -10.98
CA ASN A 79 -5.19 15.93 -11.87
C ASN A 79 -5.70 15.51 -13.27
N TRP A 80 -6.14 14.27 -13.44
CA TRP A 80 -6.79 13.79 -14.66
C TRP A 80 -8.28 14.06 -14.63
N PHE A 81 -8.73 14.86 -15.59
CA PHE A 81 -10.13 15.20 -15.79
C PHE A 81 -10.69 14.41 -16.97
N ALA A 82 -11.93 13.95 -16.82
CA ALA A 82 -12.70 13.34 -17.88
C ALA A 82 -14.06 14.01 -17.97
N GLU A 83 -14.50 14.26 -19.20
CA GLU A 83 -15.87 14.68 -19.48
C GLU A 83 -16.78 13.46 -19.42
N VAL A 84 -17.80 13.52 -18.58
CA VAL A 84 -18.74 12.43 -18.35
C VAL A 84 -20.16 12.96 -18.32
N SER A 85 -21.13 12.09 -18.59
CA SER A 85 -22.53 12.47 -18.42
C SER A 85 -22.88 12.73 -16.95
N ALA A 86 -23.84 13.61 -16.68
CA ALA A 86 -24.34 13.89 -15.32
C ALA A 86 -24.76 12.61 -14.57
N LYS A 87 -25.36 11.65 -15.28
CA LYS A 87 -25.72 10.34 -14.73
C LYS A 87 -24.51 9.50 -14.32
N GLN A 88 -23.45 9.49 -15.14
CA GLN A 88 -22.19 8.81 -14.80
C GLN A 88 -21.47 9.53 -13.64
N ALA A 89 -21.49 10.86 -13.62
CA ALA A 89 -20.93 11.65 -12.53
C ALA A 89 -21.62 11.33 -11.19
N ALA A 90 -22.94 11.21 -11.17
CA ALA A 90 -23.69 10.78 -9.99
C ALA A 90 -23.29 9.36 -9.52
N ALA A 91 -23.09 8.42 -10.44
CA ALA A 91 -22.60 7.08 -10.10
C ALA A 91 -21.16 7.09 -9.53
N ILE A 92 -20.30 7.99 -10.02
CA ILE A 92 -18.94 8.19 -9.46
C ILE A 92 -19.04 8.76 -8.05
N ALA A 93 -19.91 9.77 -7.83
CA ALA A 93 -20.16 10.34 -6.50
C ALA A 93 -20.67 9.27 -5.53
N ASP A 94 -21.60 8.42 -5.96
CA ASP A 94 -22.09 7.28 -5.16
C ASP A 94 -20.97 6.33 -4.73
N ARG A 95 -20.04 6.01 -5.65
CA ARG A 95 -18.88 5.18 -5.31
C ARG A 95 -18.01 5.86 -4.25
N ARG A 96 -17.84 7.18 -4.32
CA ARG A 96 -17.06 7.96 -3.34
C ARG A 96 -17.76 8.05 -1.98
N ILE A 97 -19.08 8.18 -1.96
CA ILE A 97 -19.86 8.14 -0.70
C ILE A 97 -19.62 6.79 -0.01
N LYS A 98 -19.70 5.68 -0.75
CA LYS A 98 -19.40 4.34 -0.21
C LYS A 98 -17.97 4.19 0.30
N GLN A 99 -17.00 4.86 -0.34
CA GLN A 99 -15.63 4.91 0.16
C GLN A 99 -15.56 5.71 1.48
N CYS A 100 -16.21 6.86 1.54
CA CYS A 100 -16.25 7.68 2.76
C CYS A 100 -16.92 6.94 3.92
N THR A 101 -18.03 6.23 3.69
CA THR A 101 -18.68 5.44 4.75
C THR A 101 -17.81 4.29 5.24
N LYS A 102 -17.06 3.62 4.35
CA LYS A 102 -16.08 2.61 4.74
C LYS A 102 -14.96 3.23 5.60
N MET A 103 -14.40 4.35 5.16
CA MET A 103 -13.34 5.04 5.90
C MET A 103 -13.81 5.52 7.28
N LEU A 104 -15.05 6.01 7.38
CA LEU A 104 -15.67 6.38 8.66
C LEU A 104 -15.81 5.18 9.59
N ALA A 105 -16.30 4.04 9.09
CA ALA A 105 -16.41 2.83 9.89
C ALA A 105 -15.05 2.31 10.39
N ASP A 106 -14.00 2.42 9.57
CA ASP A 106 -12.65 2.03 9.96
C ASP A 106 -12.06 2.99 11.01
N LEU A 107 -12.30 4.31 10.90
CA LEU A 107 -11.90 5.31 11.90
C LEU A 107 -12.66 5.18 13.22
N GLU A 108 -13.94 4.80 13.18
CA GLU A 108 -14.73 4.53 14.38
C GLU A 108 -14.16 3.34 15.16
N LYS A 109 -13.75 2.28 14.46
CA LYS A 109 -13.03 1.15 15.10
C LYS A 109 -11.70 1.58 15.67
N GLU A 110 -10.94 2.43 14.96
CA GLU A 110 -9.66 2.95 15.48
C GLU A 110 -9.88 3.76 16.77
N LYS A 111 -10.92 4.60 16.80
CA LYS A 111 -11.32 5.34 18.01
C LYS A 111 -11.68 4.41 19.17
N GLU A 112 -12.45 3.34 18.90
CA GLU A 112 -12.79 2.33 19.90
C GLU A 112 -11.55 1.63 20.43
N GLN A 113 -10.59 1.29 19.56
CA GLN A 113 -9.32 0.71 19.97
C GLN A 113 -8.57 1.65 20.93
N TYR A 114 -8.46 2.95 20.63
CA TYR A 114 -7.83 3.90 21.56
C TYR A 114 -8.55 3.94 22.91
N HIS A 115 -9.88 3.88 22.92
CA HIS A 115 -10.65 3.86 24.17
C HIS A 115 -10.40 2.57 24.97
N ASN A 116 -10.37 1.42 24.29
CA ASN A 116 -10.06 0.13 24.91
C ASN A 116 -8.63 0.10 25.48
N TRP A 117 -7.65 0.68 24.77
CA TRP A 117 -6.28 0.82 25.28
C TRP A 117 -6.22 1.72 26.51
N MET A 118 -6.92 2.84 26.52
CA MET A 118 -6.99 3.72 27.70
C MET A 118 -7.59 3.01 28.91
N ASN A 119 -8.72 2.31 28.72
CA ASN A 119 -9.37 1.54 29.77
C ASN A 119 -8.45 0.43 30.30
N TYR A 120 -7.76 -0.28 29.40
CA TYR A 120 -6.78 -1.30 29.78
C TYR A 120 -5.62 -0.74 30.61
N ILE A 121 -5.08 0.41 30.22
CA ILE A 121 -4.01 1.07 30.99
C ILE A 121 -4.53 1.47 32.37
N ASP A 122 -5.77 1.97 32.48
CA ASP A 122 -6.39 2.32 33.76
C ASP A 122 -6.54 1.09 34.66
N GLU A 123 -7.07 -0.02 34.13
CA GLU A 123 -7.22 -1.29 34.84
C GLU A 123 -5.87 -1.85 35.34
N VAL A 124 -4.85 -1.88 34.48
CA VAL A 124 -3.50 -2.35 34.84
C VAL A 124 -2.85 -1.42 35.87
N SER A 125 -3.05 -0.11 35.75
CA SER A 125 -2.50 0.86 36.70
C SER A 125 -3.17 0.80 38.07
N ALA A 126 -4.44 0.40 38.15
CA ALA A 126 -5.19 0.24 39.39
C ALA A 126 -4.87 -1.11 40.07
N ASN A 127 -4.78 -2.19 39.31
CA ASN A 127 -4.52 -3.54 39.81
C ASN A 127 -3.01 -3.84 39.83
N ASN A 128 -2.27 -3.27 40.78
CA ASN A 128 -0.85 -3.59 40.96
C ASN A 128 -0.61 -4.85 41.82
N GLU A 129 -1.64 -5.41 42.45
CA GLU A 129 -1.52 -6.59 43.31
C GLU A 129 -1.43 -7.87 42.47
N GLY A 130 -0.29 -8.56 42.53
CA GLY A 130 -0.07 -9.86 41.89
C GLY A 130 0.58 -9.83 40.49
N LEU A 131 0.95 -8.66 39.97
CA LEU A 131 1.76 -8.58 38.74
C LEU A 131 3.21 -9.01 39.03
N VAL A 132 3.62 -10.12 38.44
CA VAL A 132 5.02 -10.57 38.43
C VAL A 132 5.67 -10.12 37.13
N GLU A 133 6.81 -9.45 37.22
CA GLU A 133 7.61 -9.11 36.05
C GLU A 133 8.10 -10.41 35.40
N ILE A 134 7.70 -10.65 34.15
CA ILE A 134 8.19 -11.80 33.38
C ILE A 134 9.61 -11.45 32.91
N VAL A 135 10.59 -11.70 33.78
CA VAL A 135 12.01 -11.61 33.43
C VAL A 135 12.47 -13.01 33.03
N GLU A 136 12.64 -13.22 31.73
CA GLU A 136 13.33 -14.41 31.24
C GLU A 136 14.79 -14.34 31.65
N LYS A 137 15.27 -15.38 32.36
CA LYS A 137 16.69 -15.49 32.68
C LYS A 137 17.45 -15.79 31.39
N TYR A 138 18.28 -14.84 30.96
CA TYR A 138 19.09 -15.00 29.77
C TYR A 138 20.40 -15.72 30.12
N ASP A 139 20.60 -16.93 29.56
CA ASP A 139 21.86 -17.66 29.60
C ASP A 139 22.45 -17.75 28.19
N ASP A 140 23.61 -17.13 27.99
CA ASP A 140 24.34 -17.07 26.73
C ASP A 140 24.65 -18.46 26.16
N GLU A 141 24.91 -19.46 27.00
CA GLU A 141 25.31 -20.80 26.56
C GLU A 141 24.09 -21.64 26.12
N GLU A 142 22.96 -21.53 26.83
CA GLU A 142 21.70 -22.16 26.42
C GLU A 142 21.16 -21.55 25.12
N GLU A 143 21.27 -20.23 24.96
CA GLU A 143 20.85 -19.53 23.75
C GLU A 143 21.72 -19.94 22.54
N LYS A 144 23.05 -20.07 22.69
CA LYS A 144 23.93 -20.61 21.63
C LYS A 144 23.56 -22.05 21.27
N ARG A 145 23.27 -22.90 22.26
CA ARG A 145 22.86 -24.29 22.03
C ARG A 145 21.52 -24.35 21.30
N TRP A 146 20.55 -23.53 21.70
CA TRP A 146 19.26 -23.41 21.03
C TRP A 146 19.39 -22.90 19.59
N ARG A 147 20.23 -21.88 19.35
CA ARG A 147 20.54 -21.38 18.00
C ARG A 147 21.23 -22.44 17.14
N GLY A 148 22.14 -23.22 17.69
CA GLY A 148 22.80 -24.34 17.01
C GLY A 148 21.82 -25.45 16.63
N HIS A 149 20.93 -25.84 17.56
CA HIS A 149 19.85 -26.79 17.28
C HIS A 149 18.90 -26.27 16.20
N ARG A 150 18.51 -24.98 16.26
CA ARG A 150 17.66 -24.34 15.26
C ARG A 150 18.33 -24.25 13.89
N ALA A 151 19.62 -23.97 13.83
CA ALA A 151 20.40 -23.96 12.59
C ALA A 151 20.48 -25.36 11.96
N SER A 152 20.70 -26.41 12.77
CA SER A 152 20.65 -27.80 12.31
C SER A 152 19.25 -28.22 11.85
N ALA A 153 18.19 -27.81 12.55
CA ALA A 153 16.81 -28.08 12.15
C ALA A 153 16.45 -27.38 10.83
N LEU A 154 16.83 -26.11 10.65
CA LEU A 154 16.66 -25.37 9.39
C LEU A 154 17.49 -25.96 8.26
N ARG A 155 18.69 -26.47 8.55
CA ARG A 155 19.52 -27.19 7.57
C ARG A 155 18.85 -28.49 7.13
N TYR A 156 18.30 -29.25 8.07
CA TYR A 156 17.57 -30.48 7.80
C TYR A 156 16.32 -30.24 6.93
N THR A 157 15.50 -29.24 7.27
CA THR A 157 14.30 -28.89 6.48
C THR A 157 14.65 -28.42 5.08
N TYR A 158 15.71 -27.60 4.93
CA TYR A 158 16.21 -27.17 3.62
C TYR A 158 16.69 -28.35 2.76
N THR A 159 17.45 -29.30 3.34
CA THR A 159 17.91 -30.50 2.62
C THR A 159 16.79 -31.46 2.25
N MET A 160 15.69 -31.52 3.01
CA MET A 160 14.53 -32.36 2.70
C MET A 160 13.61 -31.73 1.65
N HIS A 161 13.45 -30.40 1.65
CA HIS A 161 12.64 -29.67 0.65
C HIS A 161 13.36 -29.47 -0.69
N PHE A 162 14.68 -29.67 -0.74
CA PHE A 162 15.48 -29.58 -1.96
C PHE A 162 15.98 -30.97 -2.37
N GLN A 163 15.07 -31.86 -2.77
CA GLN A 163 15.40 -33.00 -3.64
C GLN A 163 15.28 -32.55 -5.10
N PRO A 164 16.38 -32.36 -5.85
CA PRO A 164 16.29 -32.16 -7.28
C PRO A 164 15.79 -33.48 -7.89
N ASN A 165 14.54 -33.50 -8.34
CA ASN A 165 14.01 -34.60 -9.12
C ASN A 165 14.65 -34.56 -10.51
N TRP A 166 15.89 -35.04 -10.62
CA TRP A 166 16.56 -35.25 -11.90
C TRP A 166 17.31 -36.58 -11.90
N CYS A 167 16.53 -37.66 -11.98
CA CYS A 167 17.01 -38.94 -12.49
C CYS A 167 16.07 -39.34 -13.63
N PHE A 168 16.21 -38.67 -14.78
CA PHE A 168 15.58 -39.08 -16.02
C PHE A 168 16.68 -39.57 -16.97
N GLN A 169 16.78 -40.90 -17.05
CA GLN A 169 17.42 -41.72 -18.09
C GLN A 169 18.83 -41.32 -18.55
N ALA A 170 19.82 -41.95 -17.93
CA ALA A 170 21.07 -42.30 -18.62
C ALA A 170 21.35 -43.79 -18.44
N SER A 171 20.54 -44.62 -19.10
CA SER A 171 20.85 -46.03 -19.33
C SER A 171 20.35 -46.44 -20.71
N SER A 172 21.18 -46.24 -21.73
CA SER A 172 21.35 -47.25 -22.77
C SER A 172 22.60 -47.02 -23.61
N HIS A 173 23.42 -48.07 -23.63
CA HIS A 173 24.18 -48.53 -24.80
C HIS A 173 25.50 -47.83 -25.15
N GLN A 174 26.54 -48.41 -24.56
CA GLN A 174 27.87 -48.54 -25.13
C GLN A 174 27.82 -49.40 -26.41
N LYS A 175 28.00 -48.78 -27.58
CA LYS A 175 28.54 -49.44 -28.79
C LYS A 175 29.41 -48.44 -29.59
N SER A 176 30.71 -48.72 -29.58
CA SER A 176 31.59 -48.79 -30.76
C SER A 176 31.34 -47.79 -31.90
N SER A 177 32.22 -46.82 -32.08
CA SER A 177 33.19 -46.79 -33.19
C SER A 177 33.90 -45.43 -33.26
N GLU A 178 35.22 -45.51 -33.37
CA GLU A 178 36.03 -44.47 -33.99
C GLU A 178 35.48 -44.15 -35.38
N SER A 179 35.16 -42.89 -35.65
CA SER A 179 35.37 -42.33 -36.98
C SER A 179 35.44 -40.80 -36.92
N GLN A 180 36.59 -40.30 -37.36
CA GLN A 180 36.82 -38.99 -37.96
C GLN A 180 36.95 -37.77 -37.02
N LEU A 181 38.18 -37.63 -36.52
CA LEU A 181 38.90 -36.35 -36.60
C LEU A 181 38.79 -35.79 -38.02
N SER A 182 38.03 -34.71 -38.20
CA SER A 182 38.24 -33.70 -39.23
C SER A 182 37.15 -32.64 -39.10
N SER A 183 37.55 -31.37 -39.10
CA SER A 183 36.67 -30.19 -39.21
C SER A 183 36.10 -29.59 -37.91
N ALA A 184 36.96 -29.17 -36.98
CA ALA A 184 36.65 -27.99 -36.14
C ALA A 184 37.90 -27.27 -35.59
N GLU A 185 39.05 -27.37 -36.26
CA GLU A 185 40.11 -26.37 -36.19
C GLU A 185 39.74 -25.22 -37.14
N LYS A 186 38.74 -24.43 -36.74
CA LYS A 186 38.34 -23.14 -37.29
C LYS A 186 37.11 -22.72 -36.50
N LEU A 187 37.32 -22.01 -35.39
CA LEU A 187 36.38 -21.07 -34.74
C LEU A 187 36.85 -20.61 -33.34
N SER A 188 38.12 -20.76 -32.99
CA SER A 188 38.72 -20.10 -31.80
C SER A 188 39.08 -18.62 -32.04
N GLN A 189 38.53 -17.97 -33.07
CA GLN A 189 38.79 -16.56 -33.39
C GLN A 189 37.52 -15.68 -33.51
N THR A 190 36.34 -16.18 -33.16
CA THR A 190 35.12 -15.36 -33.12
C THR A 190 34.33 -15.63 -31.84
N GLY A 191 34.72 -14.98 -30.74
CA GLY A 191 34.00 -15.06 -29.47
C GLY A 191 34.36 -13.91 -28.52
N ASP A 192 35.61 -13.44 -28.58
CA ASP A 192 36.10 -12.39 -27.68
C ASP A 192 35.73 -10.95 -28.11
N SER A 193 35.14 -10.74 -29.30
CA SER A 193 34.71 -9.40 -29.73
C SER A 193 33.31 -8.99 -29.25
N ALA A 194 32.50 -9.92 -28.75
CA ALA A 194 31.10 -9.64 -28.38
C ALA A 194 30.91 -9.23 -26.90
N PHE A 195 31.94 -9.33 -26.06
CA PHE A 195 31.83 -9.03 -24.61
C PHE A 195 32.31 -7.62 -24.23
N GLN A 196 33.14 -6.97 -25.06
CA GLN A 196 33.61 -5.59 -24.80
C GLN A 196 32.67 -4.48 -25.34
N GLU A 197 31.76 -4.81 -26.25
CA GLU A 197 30.83 -3.80 -26.83
C GLU A 197 29.62 -3.52 -25.92
N ASN A 198 29.22 -4.45 -25.06
CA ASN A 198 28.05 -4.29 -24.19
C ASN A 198 28.31 -3.46 -22.92
N SER A 199 29.56 -3.43 -22.43
CA SER A 199 29.95 -2.55 -21.30
C SER A 199 29.98 -1.06 -21.70
N SER A 200 30.21 -0.77 -22.99
CA SER A 200 30.30 0.58 -23.54
C SER A 200 28.93 1.22 -23.86
N ARG A 201 27.86 0.42 -23.95
CA ARG A 201 26.48 0.92 -24.18
C ARG A 201 25.75 1.31 -22.89
N GLN A 202 26.04 0.67 -21.76
CA GLN A 202 25.42 1.02 -20.47
C GLN A 202 25.95 2.32 -19.85
N LYS A 203 27.14 2.79 -20.24
CA LYS A 203 27.71 4.07 -19.76
C LYS A 203 27.31 5.30 -20.59
N ARG A 204 26.63 5.14 -21.74
CA ARG A 204 26.18 6.28 -22.57
C ARG A 204 24.75 6.75 -22.26
N HIS A 205 23.97 6.03 -21.45
CA HIS A 205 22.60 6.42 -21.10
C HIS A 205 22.47 7.20 -19.78
N GLN A 206 23.57 7.50 -19.10
CA GLN A 206 23.58 8.36 -17.90
C GLN A 206 24.12 9.78 -18.15
N MET A 207 24.30 10.19 -19.41
CA MET A 207 24.86 11.50 -19.73
C MET A 207 24.11 12.22 -20.85
N VAL A 208 22.77 12.22 -20.82
CA VAL A 208 21.92 13.20 -21.52
C VAL A 208 20.64 13.41 -20.70
N CYS A 209 20.76 14.19 -19.63
CA CYS A 209 19.66 14.89 -18.94
C CYS A 209 20.29 16.08 -18.19
N ILE A 210 20.49 17.16 -18.93
CA ILE A 210 20.42 18.55 -18.44
C ILE A 210 19.35 19.20 -19.30
#